data_AF-A0A452UJD2-F1
#
_entry.id   AF-A0A452UJD2-F1
#
_cell.length_a   1.000
_cell.length_b   1.000
_cell.length_c   1.000
_cell.angle_alpha   90.00
_cell.angle_beta   90.00
_cell.angle_gamma   90.00
#
_symmetry.space_group_name_H-M   'P 1'
#
loop_
_entity.id
_entity.type
_entity.pdbx_description
1 polymer ?
#
loop_
_entity_poly.entity_id
_entity_poly.type
_entity_poly.pdbx_seq_one_letter_code
_entity_poly.pdbx_strand_id
1 'polypeptide(L)'
;SRLEQSPLAERLPRNVLTIMEQFNPSLRNFIAMGKNYEKALAGVTYAAKGYFDALVKMGELASESQGSKELGDVLFQMAEVHRQIQNQLEEMLKSFHNELLTQLEQKVELDSRYLSAALKKYQTEQRSKGDALDKCQAELKKLRKKSQGSKNPQKYSDKELQYIDAISNKQGELENYVSDGYKTALTEERRRFCFLVEKQCAVAKNSAAYHSKGGAVPGHLGSACDRSMQGMLGRVLADRGTAPLPWPSPLGSAVPSHGRRLTSSPSSPCGSADSSWESRVQTQKSPQR
;
A
#
# COMPACT_ATOMS: atom_id res chain seq x y z
N SER A 1 -13.23 -23.64 -33.83
CA SER A 1 -11.95 -23.80 -34.58
C SER A 1 -10.79 -23.92 -33.58
N ARG A 2 -9.63 -24.48 -33.99
CA ARG A 2 -8.48 -24.78 -33.09
C ARG A 2 -7.91 -23.54 -32.34
N LEU A 3 -8.31 -22.34 -32.75
CA LEU A 3 -7.95 -21.04 -32.15
C LEU A 3 -8.88 -20.57 -31.02
N GLU A 4 -10.16 -20.96 -31.02
CA GLU A 4 -11.05 -20.75 -29.85
C GLU A 4 -10.59 -21.56 -28.64
N GLN A 5 -9.80 -22.62 -28.86
CA GLN A 5 -9.17 -23.44 -27.83
C GLN A 5 -7.73 -22.98 -27.49
N SER A 6 -7.30 -21.80 -27.96
CA SER A 6 -6.00 -21.25 -27.58
C SER A 6 -5.98 -20.96 -26.08
N PRO A 7 -5.03 -21.53 -25.30
CA PRO A 7 -4.94 -21.30 -23.86
C PRO A 7 -4.83 -19.82 -23.47
N LEU A 8 -4.35 -18.97 -24.40
CA LEU A 8 -4.23 -17.53 -24.20
C LEU A 8 -5.59 -16.81 -24.28
N ALA A 9 -6.53 -17.32 -25.08
CA ALA A 9 -7.87 -16.74 -25.22
C ALA A 9 -8.69 -16.89 -23.90
N GLU A 10 -8.46 -17.95 -23.13
CA GLU A 10 -9.09 -18.16 -21.82
C GLU A 10 -8.35 -17.48 -20.65
N ARG A 11 -7.04 -17.23 -20.78
CA ARG A 11 -6.24 -16.58 -19.73
C ARG A 11 -6.55 -15.09 -19.56
N LEU A 12 -7.00 -14.44 -20.62
CA LEU A 12 -7.29 -13.01 -20.65
C LEU A 12 -8.55 -12.62 -19.85
N PRO A 13 -9.71 -13.28 -20.06
CA PRO A 13 -10.86 -13.09 -19.19
C PRO A 13 -10.54 -13.47 -17.75
N ARG A 14 -9.73 -14.52 -17.54
CA ARG A 14 -9.31 -14.97 -16.22
C ARG A 14 -8.53 -13.91 -15.45
N ASN A 15 -7.58 -13.21 -16.08
CA ASN A 15 -6.83 -12.13 -15.43
C ASN A 15 -7.71 -10.93 -15.08
N VAL A 16 -8.63 -10.55 -15.96
CA VAL A 16 -9.60 -9.47 -15.67
C VAL A 16 -10.54 -9.87 -14.52
N LEU A 17 -10.99 -11.12 -14.50
CA LEU A 17 -11.77 -11.68 -13.41
C LEU A 17 -10.97 -11.71 -12.10
N THR A 18 -9.68 -12.05 -12.11
CA THR A 18 -8.81 -11.96 -10.93
C THR A 18 -8.77 -10.54 -10.36
N ILE A 19 -8.71 -9.50 -11.20
CA ILE A 19 -8.76 -8.12 -10.72
C ILE A 19 -10.13 -7.82 -10.09
N MET A 20 -11.22 -8.21 -10.76
CA MET A 20 -12.58 -7.93 -10.30
C MET A 20 -12.97 -8.69 -9.02
N GLU A 21 -12.54 -9.95 -8.90
CA GLU A 21 -12.97 -10.89 -7.86
C GLU A 21 -11.97 -11.00 -6.70
N GLN A 22 -10.69 -10.66 -6.92
CA GLN A 22 -9.67 -10.74 -5.87
C GLN A 22 -9.11 -9.37 -5.51
N PHE A 23 -8.55 -8.63 -6.48
CA PHE A 23 -7.89 -7.35 -6.20
C PHE A 23 -8.86 -6.29 -5.66
N ASN A 24 -9.98 -6.03 -6.33
CA ASN A 24 -10.93 -4.98 -5.92
C ASN A 24 -11.59 -5.27 -4.56
N PRO A 25 -12.04 -6.48 -4.24
CA PRO A 25 -12.53 -6.81 -2.90
C PRO A 25 -11.44 -6.68 -1.83
N SER A 26 -10.22 -7.12 -2.12
CA SER A 26 -9.08 -6.98 -1.19
C SER A 26 -8.73 -5.52 -0.95
N LEU A 27 -8.77 -4.68 -2.00
CA LEU A 27 -8.55 -3.24 -1.90
C LEU A 27 -9.65 -2.55 -1.09
N ARG A 28 -10.92 -2.95 -1.25
CA ARG A 28 -12.02 -2.45 -0.41
C ARG A 28 -11.82 -2.80 1.07
N ASN A 29 -11.40 -4.04 1.36
CA ASN A 29 -11.05 -4.44 2.72
C ASN A 29 -9.87 -3.63 3.27
N PHE A 30 -8.82 -3.44 2.45
CA PHE A 30 -7.67 -2.61 2.81
C PHE A 30 -8.08 -1.16 3.15
N ILE A 31 -8.95 -0.54 2.35
CA ILE A 31 -9.52 0.78 2.63
C ILE A 31 -10.29 0.79 3.95
N ALA A 32 -11.13 -0.23 4.20
CA ALA A 32 -11.88 -0.34 5.46
C ALA A 32 -10.95 -0.42 6.68
N MET A 33 -9.86 -1.20 6.58
CA MET A 33 -8.83 -1.25 7.62
C MET A 33 -8.10 0.10 7.76
N GLY A 34 -7.84 0.78 6.64
CA GLY A 34 -7.26 2.12 6.64
C GLY A 34 -8.14 3.14 7.39
N LYS A 35 -9.46 3.12 7.19
CA LYS A 35 -10.39 3.97 7.96
C LYS A 35 -10.41 3.65 9.45
N ASN A 36 -10.33 2.36 9.81
CA ASN A 36 -10.23 1.96 11.22
C ASN A 36 -8.92 2.48 11.84
N TYR A 37 -7.82 2.42 11.08
CA TYR A 37 -6.53 2.95 11.50
C TYR A 37 -6.56 4.48 11.70
N GLU A 38 -7.13 5.21 10.73
CA GLU A 38 -7.36 6.66 10.85
C GLU A 38 -8.16 7.01 12.10
N LYS A 39 -9.27 6.30 12.33
CA LYS A 39 -10.12 6.52 13.51
C LYS A 39 -9.37 6.30 14.82
N ALA A 40 -8.53 5.27 14.91
CA ALA A 40 -7.72 5.01 16.10
C ALA A 40 -6.70 6.13 16.34
N LEU A 41 -6.01 6.58 15.29
CA LEU A 41 -5.04 7.68 15.38
C LEU A 41 -5.70 9.03 15.73
N ALA A 42 -6.91 9.29 15.24
CA ALA A 42 -7.71 10.45 15.65
C ALA A 42 -8.05 10.39 17.15
N GLY A 43 -8.37 9.20 17.68
CA GLY A 43 -8.59 8.99 19.11
C GLY A 43 -7.34 9.27 19.96
N VAL A 44 -6.17 8.81 19.51
CA VAL A 44 -4.88 9.13 20.15
C VAL A 44 -4.63 10.63 20.17
N THR A 45 -4.86 11.31 19.05
CA THR A 45 -4.70 12.77 18.92
C THR A 45 -5.58 13.52 19.93
N TYR A 46 -6.83 13.10 20.06
CA TYR A 46 -7.77 13.68 21.01
C TYR A 46 -7.31 13.49 22.47
N ALA A 47 -6.91 12.27 22.84
CA ALA A 47 -6.42 11.97 24.19
C ALA A 47 -5.12 12.72 24.51
N ALA A 48 -4.19 12.80 23.56
CA ALA A 48 -2.92 13.48 23.71
C ALA A 48 -3.11 14.97 24.02
N LYS A 49 -4.06 15.63 23.34
CA LYS A 49 -4.41 17.03 23.62
C LYS A 49 -4.79 17.24 25.10
N GLY A 50 -5.69 16.42 25.63
CA GLY A 50 -6.09 16.52 27.04
C GLY A 50 -4.93 16.29 28.02
N TYR A 51 -4.01 15.38 27.69
CA TYR A 51 -2.80 15.16 28.49
C TYR A 51 -1.86 16.37 28.47
N PHE A 52 -1.63 16.99 27.30
CA PHE A 52 -0.78 18.17 27.19
C PHE A 52 -1.41 19.39 27.87
N ASP A 53 -2.73 19.57 27.79
CA ASP A 53 -3.44 20.62 28.52
C ASP A 53 -3.28 20.47 30.04
N ALA A 54 -3.36 19.23 30.56
CA ALA A 54 -3.08 18.95 31.98
C ALA A 54 -1.61 19.22 32.34
N LEU A 55 -0.66 18.94 31.44
CA LEU A 55 0.76 19.23 31.65
C LEU A 55 1.03 20.74 31.73
N VAL A 56 0.39 21.54 30.87
CA VAL A 56 0.42 23.00 30.96
C VAL A 56 -0.14 23.45 32.30
N LYS A 57 -1.25 22.87 32.77
CA LYS A 57 -1.82 23.22 34.07
C LYS A 57 -0.85 22.98 35.23
N MET A 58 -0.07 21.90 35.18
CA MET A 58 0.99 21.65 36.16
C MET A 58 2.13 22.68 36.05
N GLY A 59 2.46 23.12 34.83
CA GLY A 59 3.39 24.22 34.58
C GLY A 59 2.97 25.52 35.26
N GLU A 60 1.70 25.90 35.16
CA GLU A 60 1.14 27.10 35.82
C GLU A 60 1.33 27.05 37.35
N LEU A 61 0.96 25.92 37.97
CA LEU A 61 1.13 25.72 39.42
C LEU A 61 2.59 25.81 39.86
N ALA A 62 3.52 25.27 39.07
CA ALA A 62 4.95 25.35 39.34
C ALA A 62 5.48 26.78 39.20
N SER A 63 5.06 27.52 38.16
CA SER A 63 5.44 28.92 37.94
C SER A 63 4.94 29.87 39.03
N GLU A 64 3.82 29.56 39.68
CA GLU A 64 3.29 30.31 40.82
C GLU A 64 3.94 29.93 42.16
N SER A 65 4.65 28.81 42.22
CA SER A 65 5.31 28.32 43.43
C SER A 65 6.49 29.19 43.85
N GLN A 66 6.85 29.17 45.13
CA GLN A 66 7.99 29.97 45.63
C GLN A 66 9.35 29.30 45.36
N GLY A 67 9.40 27.97 45.20
CA GLY A 67 10.65 27.21 45.13
C GLY A 67 10.83 26.36 43.87
N SER A 68 9.98 26.52 42.86
CA SER A 68 10.01 25.70 41.64
C SER A 68 9.57 26.47 40.40
N LYS A 69 9.72 27.80 40.38
CA LYS A 69 9.26 28.63 39.26
C LYS A 69 9.88 28.22 37.94
N GLU A 70 11.17 27.93 37.97
CA GLU A 70 11.96 27.49 36.83
C GLU A 70 11.52 26.12 36.27
N LEU A 71 10.83 25.29 37.07
CA LEU A 71 10.23 24.04 36.57
C LEU A 71 8.96 24.29 35.77
N GLY A 72 8.25 25.39 36.01
CA GLY A 72 7.08 25.75 35.21
C GLY A 72 7.45 26.00 33.74
N ASP A 73 8.53 26.74 33.50
CA ASP A 73 9.05 26.99 32.15
C ASP A 73 9.46 25.69 31.44
N VAL A 74 10.06 24.74 32.16
CA VAL A 74 10.39 23.41 31.62
C VAL A 74 9.13 22.66 31.21
N LEU A 75 8.09 22.63 32.06
CA LEU A 75 6.83 21.95 31.77
C LEU A 75 6.09 22.57 30.57
N PHE A 76 6.13 23.90 30.43
CA PHE A 76 5.58 24.57 29.24
C PHE A 76 6.35 24.20 27.97
N GLN A 77 7.68 24.15 28.03
CA GLN A 77 8.50 23.72 26.89
C GLN A 77 8.21 22.27 26.51
N MET A 78 8.05 21.38 27.50
CA MET A 78 7.65 19.98 27.27
C MET A 78 6.30 19.89 26.55
N ALA A 79 5.29 20.62 27.04
CA ALA A 79 3.96 20.65 26.44
C ALA A 79 3.98 21.19 25.01
N GLU A 80 4.74 22.25 24.74
CA GLU A 80 4.84 22.83 23.40
C GLU A 80 5.56 21.89 22.41
N VAL A 81 6.64 21.22 22.82
CA VAL A 81 7.30 20.19 21.97
C VAL A 81 6.32 19.06 21.63
N HIS A 82 5.56 18.59 22.61
CA HIS A 82 4.52 17.59 22.39
C HIS A 82 3.44 18.08 21.41
N ARG A 83 3.00 19.33 21.53
CA ARG A 83 2.02 19.95 20.62
C ARG A 83 2.55 20.05 19.19
N GLN A 84 3.82 20.36 19.02
CA GLN A 84 4.47 20.41 17.70
C GLN A 84 4.56 19.03 17.04
N ILE A 85 4.90 17.99 17.80
CA ILE A 85 4.87 16.60 17.31
C ILE A 85 3.43 16.22 16.89
N GLN A 86 2.45 16.55 17.74
CA GLN A 86 1.05 16.24 17.49
C GLN A 86 0.51 16.91 16.22
N ASN A 87 0.86 18.18 15.97
CA ASN A 87 0.48 18.88 14.73
C ASN A 87 0.99 18.17 13.46
N GLN A 88 2.18 17.58 13.52
CA GLN A 88 2.75 16.83 12.39
C GLN A 88 2.07 15.47 12.20
N LEU A 89 1.67 14.82 13.29
CA LEU A 89 0.84 13.62 13.22
C LEU A 89 -0.51 13.93 12.54
N GLU A 90 -1.12 15.08 12.87
CA GLU A 90 -2.36 15.53 12.21
C GLU A 90 -2.17 15.83 10.71
N GLU A 91 -1.06 16.44 10.31
CA GLU A 91 -0.73 16.65 8.89
C GLU A 91 -0.56 15.32 8.14
N MET A 92 0.15 14.36 8.75
CA MET A 92 0.31 13.01 8.19
C MET A 92 -1.04 12.30 8.08
N LEU A 93 -1.92 12.41 9.08
CA LEU A 93 -3.29 11.89 9.04
C LEU A 93 -4.13 12.49 7.92
N LYS A 94 -4.07 13.82 7.74
CA LYS A 94 -4.78 14.50 6.64
C LYS A 94 -4.30 13.99 5.28
N SER A 95 -3.00 13.80 5.09
CA SER A 95 -2.45 13.22 3.86
C SER A 95 -2.88 11.77 3.68
N PHE A 96 -2.84 10.94 4.73
CA PHE A 96 -3.31 9.56 4.68
C PHE A 96 -4.77 9.48 4.23
N HIS A 97 -5.64 10.35 4.75
CA HIS A 97 -7.03 10.42 4.31
C HIS A 97 -7.15 10.86 2.84
N ASN A 98 -6.64 12.06 2.52
CA ASN A 98 -6.92 12.72 1.24
C ASN A 98 -6.15 12.11 0.06
N GLU A 99 -4.89 11.70 0.27
CA GLU A 99 -4.01 11.23 -0.80
C GLU A 99 -4.08 9.72 -1.00
N LEU A 100 -4.35 8.96 0.07
CA LEU A 100 -4.43 7.49 0.00
C LEU A 100 -5.87 7.00 0.05
N LEU A 101 -6.60 7.20 1.15
CA LEU A 101 -7.93 6.59 1.32
C LEU A 101 -8.92 7.09 0.25
N THR A 102 -9.07 8.42 0.12
CA THR A 102 -10.01 9.01 -0.85
C THR A 102 -9.66 8.61 -2.29
N GLN A 103 -8.37 8.60 -2.66
CA GLN A 103 -7.97 8.25 -4.02
C GLN A 103 -8.18 6.75 -4.34
N LEU A 104 -7.89 5.86 -3.39
CA LEU A 104 -8.14 4.43 -3.55
C LEU A 104 -9.64 4.14 -3.67
N GLU A 105 -10.48 4.82 -2.88
CA GLU A 105 -11.94 4.72 -2.95
C GLU A 105 -12.50 5.15 -4.30
N GLN A 106 -12.11 6.33 -4.78
CA GLN A 106 -12.54 6.81 -6.09
C GLN A 106 -12.12 5.85 -7.21
N LYS A 107 -10.88 5.34 -7.15
CA LYS A 107 -10.38 4.38 -8.14
C LYS A 107 -11.19 3.10 -8.12
N VAL A 108 -11.33 2.42 -6.98
CA VAL A 108 -12.00 1.10 -6.91
C VAL A 108 -13.48 1.17 -7.29
N GLU A 109 -14.13 2.31 -7.07
CA GLU A 109 -15.53 2.51 -7.43
C GLU A 109 -15.73 2.63 -8.95
N LEU A 110 -14.85 3.37 -9.62
CA LEU A 110 -14.86 3.49 -11.09
C LEU A 110 -14.36 2.22 -11.78
N ASP A 111 -13.46 1.48 -11.12
CA ASP A 111 -12.76 0.34 -11.71
C ASP A 111 -13.70 -0.82 -12.07
N SER A 112 -14.71 -1.07 -11.25
CA SER A 112 -15.70 -2.12 -11.51
C SER A 112 -16.45 -1.91 -12.84
N ARG A 113 -16.90 -0.67 -13.08
CA ARG A 113 -17.60 -0.30 -14.32
C ARG A 113 -16.66 -0.37 -15.52
N TYR A 114 -15.45 0.16 -15.38
CA TYR A 114 -14.44 0.17 -16.42
C TYR A 114 -14.05 -1.25 -16.87
N LEU A 115 -13.72 -2.14 -15.92
CA LEU A 115 -13.32 -3.52 -16.22
C LEU A 115 -14.44 -4.31 -16.87
N SER A 116 -15.68 -4.14 -16.42
CA SER A 116 -16.84 -4.81 -17.01
C SER A 116 -17.06 -4.39 -18.47
N ALA A 117 -16.94 -3.09 -18.75
CA ALA A 117 -17.04 -2.57 -20.12
C ALA A 117 -15.88 -3.04 -21.00
N ALA A 118 -14.64 -3.01 -20.48
CA ALA A 118 -13.45 -3.46 -21.19
C ALA A 118 -13.52 -4.96 -21.53
N LEU A 119 -13.92 -5.80 -20.57
CA LEU A 119 -14.10 -7.25 -20.78
C LEU A 119 -15.15 -7.54 -21.84
N LYS A 120 -16.31 -6.88 -21.75
CA LYS A 120 -17.40 -7.06 -22.72
C LYS A 120 -16.97 -6.63 -24.14
N LYS A 121 -16.25 -5.51 -24.25
CA LYS A 121 -15.71 -5.04 -25.53
C LYS A 121 -14.74 -6.08 -26.12
N TYR A 122 -13.77 -6.54 -25.32
CA TYR A 122 -12.80 -7.54 -25.73
C TYR A 122 -13.47 -8.84 -26.23
N GLN A 123 -14.43 -9.36 -25.46
CA GLN A 123 -15.17 -10.59 -25.82
C GLN A 123 -15.98 -10.43 -27.11
N THR A 124 -16.59 -9.27 -27.32
CA THR A 124 -17.41 -9.02 -28.53
C THR A 124 -16.54 -8.97 -29.78
N GLU A 125 -15.40 -8.29 -29.71
CA GLU A 125 -14.48 -8.11 -30.83
C GLU A 125 -13.71 -9.41 -31.14
N GLN A 126 -13.28 -10.14 -30.11
CA GLN A 126 -12.66 -11.47 -30.26
C GLN A 126 -13.62 -12.45 -30.93
N ARG A 127 -14.89 -12.49 -30.51
CA ARG A 127 -15.92 -13.32 -31.13
C ARG A 127 -16.15 -12.91 -32.59
N SER A 128 -16.30 -11.61 -32.86
CA SER A 128 -16.51 -11.10 -34.22
C SER A 128 -15.38 -11.48 -35.18
N LYS A 129 -14.11 -11.38 -34.74
CA LYS A 129 -12.94 -11.83 -35.52
C LYS A 129 -12.93 -13.35 -35.73
N GLY A 130 -13.30 -14.12 -34.70
CA GLY A 130 -13.47 -15.57 -34.78
C GLY A 130 -14.53 -15.99 -35.79
N ASP A 131 -15.72 -15.38 -35.74
CA ASP A 131 -16.83 -15.65 -36.66
C ASP A 131 -16.45 -15.32 -38.12
N ALA A 132 -15.71 -14.24 -38.34
CA ALA A 132 -15.23 -13.86 -39.66
C ALA A 132 -14.21 -14.87 -40.24
N LEU A 133 -13.33 -15.41 -39.39
CA LEU A 133 -12.38 -16.46 -39.76
C LEU A 133 -13.12 -17.76 -40.10
N ASP A 134 -14.03 -18.20 -39.24
CA ASP A 134 -14.80 -19.44 -39.42
C ASP A 134 -15.68 -19.37 -40.69
N LYS A 135 -16.29 -18.21 -40.96
CA LYS A 135 -17.04 -17.97 -42.20
C LYS A 135 -16.14 -18.09 -43.44
N CYS A 136 -14.93 -17.54 -43.40
CA CYS A 136 -13.98 -17.60 -44.51
C CYS A 136 -13.50 -19.05 -44.75
N GLN A 137 -13.25 -19.81 -43.68
CA GLN A 137 -12.93 -21.23 -43.74
C GLN A 137 -14.08 -22.08 -44.30
N ALA A 138 -15.33 -21.77 -43.95
CA ALA A 138 -16.50 -22.46 -44.47
C ALA A 138 -16.68 -22.23 -45.98
N GLU A 139 -16.46 -21.01 -46.46
CA GLU A 139 -16.52 -20.70 -47.90
C GLU A 139 -15.40 -21.39 -48.70
N LEU A 140 -14.17 -21.47 -48.17
CA LEU A 140 -13.09 -22.24 -48.78
C LEU A 140 -13.46 -23.74 -48.88
N LYS A 141 -14.01 -24.32 -47.81
CA LYS A 141 -14.48 -25.73 -47.83
C LYS A 141 -15.59 -25.95 -48.86
N LYS A 142 -16.53 -25.02 -49.00
CA LYS A 142 -17.58 -25.07 -50.03
C LYS A 142 -16.99 -24.96 -51.45
N LEU A 143 -16.00 -24.09 -51.65
CA LEU A 143 -15.33 -23.93 -52.94
C LEU A 143 -14.63 -25.22 -53.37
N ARG A 144 -13.89 -25.86 -52.45
CA ARG A 144 -13.19 -27.13 -52.70
C ARG A 144 -14.14 -28.28 -53.06
N LYS A 145 -15.34 -28.31 -52.47
CA LYS A 145 -16.37 -29.29 -52.87
C LYS A 145 -16.91 -29.04 -54.28
N LYS A 146 -17.06 -27.77 -54.68
CA LYS A 146 -17.54 -27.38 -56.02
C LYS A 146 -16.49 -27.58 -57.12
N SER A 147 -15.20 -27.58 -56.79
CA SER A 147 -14.13 -27.72 -57.78
C SER A 147 -13.93 -29.17 -58.27
N GLN A 148 -14.28 -30.18 -57.47
CA GLN A 148 -14.05 -31.62 -57.77
C GLN A 148 -14.83 -32.23 -58.96
N GLY A 149 -15.52 -31.43 -59.77
CA GLY A 149 -16.17 -31.87 -61.01
C GLY A 149 -16.19 -30.81 -62.11
N SER A 150 -15.39 -29.75 -61.98
CA SER A 150 -15.39 -28.61 -62.89
C SER A 150 -14.57 -28.88 -64.15
N LYS A 151 -15.10 -28.48 -65.31
CA LYS A 151 -14.37 -28.47 -66.60
C LYS A 151 -13.37 -27.31 -66.74
N ASN A 152 -13.31 -26.38 -65.77
CA ASN A 152 -12.43 -25.22 -65.81
C ASN A 152 -11.61 -25.09 -64.50
N PRO A 153 -10.52 -25.87 -64.33
CA PRO A 153 -9.78 -26.00 -63.07
C PRO A 153 -9.06 -24.71 -62.64
N GLN A 154 -8.47 -23.97 -63.59
CA GLN A 154 -7.67 -22.78 -63.34
C GLN A 154 -8.45 -21.70 -62.57
N LYS A 155 -9.71 -21.45 -62.96
CA LYS A 155 -10.58 -20.43 -62.35
C LYS A 155 -10.90 -20.71 -60.86
N TYR A 156 -10.93 -21.98 -60.46
CA TYR A 156 -11.15 -22.35 -59.06
C TYR A 156 -9.86 -22.25 -58.24
N SER A 157 -8.71 -22.48 -58.87
CA SER A 157 -7.39 -22.37 -58.23
C SER A 157 -7.09 -20.95 -57.75
N ASP A 158 -7.30 -19.93 -58.59
CA ASP A 158 -7.07 -18.52 -58.22
C ASP A 158 -7.98 -18.10 -57.05
N LYS A 159 -9.24 -18.51 -57.09
CA LYS A 159 -10.21 -18.21 -56.05
C LYS A 159 -9.91 -18.96 -54.75
N GLU A 160 -9.36 -20.16 -54.84
CA GLU A 160 -8.89 -20.93 -53.69
C GLU A 160 -7.70 -20.24 -53.02
N LEU A 161 -6.73 -19.78 -53.82
CA LEU A 161 -5.56 -19.04 -53.34
C LEU A 161 -5.97 -17.77 -52.60
N GLN A 162 -6.92 -17.00 -53.15
CA GLN A 162 -7.49 -15.82 -52.48
C GLN A 162 -8.11 -16.15 -51.12
N TYR A 163 -8.83 -17.26 -50.99
CA TYR A 163 -9.40 -17.68 -49.71
C TYR A 163 -8.34 -18.15 -48.71
N ILE A 164 -7.30 -18.84 -49.17
CA ILE A 164 -6.17 -19.25 -48.32
C ILE A 164 -5.48 -18.01 -47.74
N ASP A 165 -5.20 -17.02 -48.57
CA ASP A 165 -4.55 -15.78 -48.15
C ASP A 165 -5.44 -14.96 -47.19
N ALA A 166 -6.74 -14.88 -47.50
CA ALA A 166 -7.72 -14.23 -46.63
C ALA A 166 -7.92 -14.93 -45.28
N ILE A 167 -7.78 -16.25 -45.22
CA ILE A 167 -7.80 -17.03 -43.96
C ILE A 167 -6.52 -16.75 -43.17
N SER A 168 -5.35 -16.77 -43.84
CA SER A 168 -4.06 -16.46 -43.22
C SER A 168 -4.08 -15.07 -42.55
N ASN A 169 -4.56 -14.05 -43.28
CA ASN A 169 -4.68 -12.69 -42.75
C ASN A 169 -5.65 -12.60 -41.56
N LYS A 170 -6.87 -13.15 -41.68
CA LYS A 170 -7.84 -13.13 -40.57
C LYS A 170 -7.35 -13.90 -39.34
N GLN A 171 -6.63 -14.99 -39.56
CA GLN A 171 -6.04 -15.77 -38.48
C GLN A 171 -4.95 -14.97 -37.76
N GLY A 172 -4.04 -14.33 -38.50
CA GLY A 172 -3.04 -13.42 -37.92
C GLY A 172 -3.68 -12.25 -37.16
N GLU A 173 -4.75 -11.65 -37.69
CA GLU A 173 -5.49 -10.60 -36.99
C GLU A 173 -6.11 -11.06 -35.66
N LEU A 174 -6.65 -12.29 -35.60
CA LEU A 174 -7.22 -12.85 -34.38
C LEU A 174 -6.12 -13.16 -33.36
N GLU A 175 -5.01 -13.75 -33.81
CA GLU A 175 -3.86 -14.07 -32.95
C GLU A 175 -3.22 -12.80 -32.37
N ASN A 176 -3.03 -11.76 -33.19
CA ASN A 176 -2.55 -10.46 -32.75
C ASN A 176 -3.51 -9.82 -31.74
N TYR A 177 -4.82 -9.85 -32.00
CA TYR A 177 -5.83 -9.30 -31.09
C TYR A 177 -5.82 -9.98 -29.72
N VAL A 178 -5.72 -11.32 -29.68
CA VAL A 178 -5.61 -12.07 -28.42
C VAL A 178 -4.30 -11.74 -27.69
N SER A 179 -3.18 -11.68 -28.41
CA SER A 179 -1.87 -11.33 -27.84
C SER A 179 -1.85 -9.93 -27.22
N ASP A 180 -2.37 -8.95 -27.94
CA ASP A 180 -2.40 -7.55 -27.48
C ASP A 180 -3.40 -7.34 -26.35
N GLY A 181 -4.54 -8.03 -26.38
CA GLY A 181 -5.44 -8.09 -25.23
C GLY A 181 -4.73 -8.61 -23.98
N TYR A 182 -3.90 -9.66 -24.10
CA TYR A 182 -3.20 -10.25 -22.95
C TYR A 182 -2.19 -9.29 -22.34
N LYS A 183 -1.39 -8.64 -23.19
CA LYS A 183 -0.47 -7.59 -22.75
C LYS A 183 -1.22 -6.44 -22.08
N THR A 184 -2.37 -6.06 -22.62
CA THR A 184 -3.23 -5.01 -22.04
C THR A 184 -3.74 -5.41 -20.66
N ALA A 185 -4.24 -6.64 -20.49
CA ALA A 185 -4.73 -7.14 -19.20
C ALA A 185 -3.62 -7.17 -18.13
N LEU A 186 -2.40 -7.63 -18.47
CA LEU A 186 -1.26 -7.60 -17.56
C LEU A 186 -0.81 -6.18 -17.21
N THR A 187 -0.87 -5.26 -18.18
CA THR A 187 -0.55 -3.84 -17.95
C THR A 187 -1.57 -3.21 -17.00
N GLU A 188 -2.84 -3.55 -17.16
CA GLU A 188 -3.92 -3.10 -16.29
C GLU A 188 -3.74 -3.62 -14.86
N GLU A 189 -3.41 -4.90 -14.66
CA GLU A 189 -3.05 -5.45 -13.35
C GLU A 189 -1.89 -4.68 -12.72
N ARG A 190 -0.77 -4.54 -13.45
CA ARG A 190 0.42 -3.82 -12.97
C ARG A 190 0.12 -2.38 -12.57
N ARG A 191 -0.68 -1.65 -13.36
CA ARG A 191 -1.06 -0.25 -13.09
C ARG A 191 -1.74 -0.09 -11.73
N ARG A 192 -2.59 -1.05 -11.33
CA ARG A 192 -3.31 -1.02 -10.06
C ARG A 192 -2.36 -1.19 -8.87
N PHE A 193 -1.45 -2.15 -8.93
CA PHE A 193 -0.41 -2.30 -7.91
C PHE A 193 0.53 -1.11 -7.85
N CYS A 194 0.97 -0.58 -8.99
CA CYS A 194 1.79 0.62 -9.04
C CYS A 194 1.09 1.82 -8.39
N PHE A 195 -0.21 2.00 -8.64
CA PHE A 195 -0.99 3.07 -8.00
C PHE A 195 -1.04 2.92 -6.48
N LEU A 196 -1.29 1.70 -5.98
CA LEU A 196 -1.27 1.43 -4.53
C LEU A 196 0.10 1.78 -3.91
N VAL A 197 1.19 1.33 -4.53
CA VAL A 197 2.56 1.63 -4.07
C VAL A 197 2.83 3.13 -4.11
N GLU A 198 2.43 3.83 -5.18
CA GLU A 198 2.59 5.28 -5.30
C GLU A 198 1.92 6.01 -4.14
N LYS A 199 0.68 5.63 -3.78
CA LYS A 199 -0.04 6.26 -2.66
C LYS A 199 0.58 5.95 -1.31
N GLN A 200 1.07 4.73 -1.11
CA GLN A 200 1.83 4.39 0.09
C GLN A 200 3.13 5.21 0.21
N CYS A 201 3.85 5.39 -0.90
CA CYS A 201 5.05 6.21 -0.92
C CYS A 201 4.76 7.69 -0.61
N ALA A 202 3.62 8.22 -1.07
CA ALA A 202 3.21 9.59 -0.75
C ALA A 202 3.00 9.78 0.76
N VAL A 203 2.26 8.86 1.39
CA VAL A 203 2.05 8.88 2.85
C VAL A 203 3.36 8.68 3.61
N ALA A 204 4.22 7.75 3.19
CA ALA A 204 5.48 7.45 3.85
C ALA A 204 6.43 8.66 3.88
N LYS A 205 6.44 9.50 2.82
CA LYS A 205 7.21 10.75 2.80
C LYS A 205 6.75 11.72 3.90
N ASN A 206 5.44 11.81 4.12
CA ASN A 206 4.88 12.65 5.18
C ASN A 206 5.14 12.06 6.58
N SER A 207 5.14 10.73 6.71
CA SER A 207 5.57 10.06 7.94
C SER A 207 7.06 10.28 8.26
N ALA A 208 7.93 10.33 7.25
CA ALA A 208 9.35 10.63 7.46
C ALA A 208 9.55 12.05 8.03
N ALA A 209 8.75 13.03 7.57
CA ALA A 209 8.77 14.38 8.14
C ALA A 209 8.34 14.39 9.61
N TYR A 210 7.29 13.63 9.97
CA TYR A 210 6.86 13.44 11.36
C TYR A 210 7.97 12.83 12.24
N HIS A 211 8.59 11.74 11.80
CA HIS A 211 9.65 11.06 12.56
C HIS A 211 10.94 11.88 12.65
N SER A 212 11.25 12.72 11.66
CA SER A 212 12.41 13.62 11.74
C SER A 212 12.29 14.66 12.85
N LYS A 213 11.07 15.15 13.13
CA LYS A 213 10.79 16.04 14.27
C LYS A 213 10.76 15.28 15.60
N GLY A 214 10.18 14.07 15.61
CA GLY A 214 10.23 13.17 16.78
C GLY A 214 11.65 12.74 17.16
N GLY A 215 12.54 12.58 16.18
CA GLY A 215 13.96 12.27 16.35
C GLY A 215 14.85 13.47 16.68
N ALA A 216 14.33 14.71 16.57
CA ALA A 216 15.00 15.92 17.05
C ALA A 216 14.71 16.21 18.55
N VAL A 217 13.65 15.60 19.09
CA VAL A 217 13.25 15.72 20.50
C VAL A 217 14.28 15.15 21.50
N PRO A 218 15.01 14.03 21.25
CA PRO A 218 16.04 13.54 22.16
C PRO A 218 17.19 14.53 22.42
N GLY A 219 17.50 15.42 21.47
CA GLY A 219 18.63 16.37 21.60
C GLY A 219 18.31 17.67 22.34
N HIS A 220 17.11 18.23 22.13
CA HIS A 220 16.72 19.50 22.77
C HIS A 220 16.14 19.29 24.17
N LEU A 221 15.28 18.28 24.38
CA LEU A 221 14.81 17.94 25.74
C LEU A 221 15.89 17.26 26.58
N GLY A 222 16.77 16.45 25.97
CA GLY A 222 17.92 15.88 26.68
C GLY A 222 18.81 17.00 27.25
N SER A 223 19.20 17.98 26.44
CA SER A 223 20.12 19.03 26.91
C SER A 223 19.48 20.15 27.73
N ALA A 224 18.18 20.44 27.58
CA ALA A 224 17.47 21.42 28.39
C ALA A 224 17.06 20.83 29.75
N CYS A 225 16.55 19.60 29.78
CA CYS A 225 16.18 18.92 31.02
C CYS A 225 17.41 18.53 31.84
N ASP A 226 18.52 18.14 31.20
CA ASP A 226 19.79 17.79 31.88
C ASP A 226 20.54 19.05 32.40
N ARG A 227 20.53 20.18 31.67
CA ARG A 227 21.06 21.46 32.17
C ARG A 227 20.21 22.06 33.28
N SER A 228 18.89 21.96 33.18
CA SER A 228 17.97 22.46 34.21
C SER A 228 18.00 21.57 35.46
N MET A 229 18.08 20.24 35.31
CA MET A 229 18.27 19.31 36.44
C MET A 229 19.63 19.50 37.12
N GLN A 230 20.74 19.63 36.38
CA GLN A 230 22.06 19.86 36.99
C GLN A 230 22.17 21.22 37.68
N GLY A 231 21.57 22.27 37.11
CA GLY A 231 21.54 23.61 37.71
C GLY A 231 20.65 23.71 38.95
N MET A 232 19.55 22.93 38.99
CA MET A 232 18.60 22.90 40.10
C MET A 232 19.04 21.95 41.22
N LEU A 233 19.59 20.78 40.90
CA LEU A 233 20.23 19.89 41.87
C LEU A 233 21.38 20.61 42.60
N GLY A 234 22.19 21.40 41.88
CA GLY A 234 23.26 22.20 42.49
C GLY A 234 22.77 23.31 43.44
N ARG A 235 21.59 23.88 43.21
CA ARG A 235 20.98 24.92 44.08
C ARG A 235 20.19 24.32 45.24
N VAL A 236 19.46 23.23 45.01
CA VAL A 236 18.69 22.50 46.03
C VAL A 236 19.61 21.78 47.03
N LEU A 237 20.79 21.30 46.60
CA LEU A 237 21.82 20.76 47.50
C LEU A 237 22.56 21.85 48.29
N ALA A 238 22.57 23.09 47.82
CA ALA A 238 23.23 24.21 48.52
C ALA A 238 22.34 24.88 49.58
N ASP A 239 21.01 24.82 49.43
CA ASP A 239 20.06 25.59 50.26
C ASP A 239 19.28 24.76 51.31
N ARG A 240 19.49 23.42 51.37
CA ARG A 240 18.82 22.57 52.37
C ARG A 240 19.82 21.74 53.18
N GLY A 241 20.20 22.26 54.34
CA GLY A 241 20.67 21.48 55.49
C GLY A 241 19.59 20.57 56.11
N THR A 242 18.69 20.01 55.31
CA THR A 242 17.61 19.10 55.75
C THR A 242 17.47 17.98 54.73
N ALA A 243 17.76 16.75 55.17
CA ALA A 243 17.67 15.53 54.38
C ALA A 243 16.26 15.33 53.78
N PRO A 244 16.13 14.81 52.54
CA PRO A 244 14.82 14.52 51.96
C PRO A 244 14.20 13.27 52.59
N LEU A 245 12.91 13.38 52.96
CA LEU A 245 12.07 12.23 53.32
C LEU A 245 11.84 11.35 52.08
N PRO A 246 11.87 10.01 52.19
CA PRO A 246 11.61 9.12 51.06
C PRO A 246 10.11 9.10 50.71
N TRP A 247 9.83 9.09 49.40
CA TRP A 247 8.51 8.86 48.81
C TRP A 247 7.98 7.47 49.21
N PRO A 248 6.68 7.29 49.51
CA PRO A 248 6.14 5.97 49.80
C PRO A 248 6.10 5.09 48.54
N SER A 249 6.77 3.94 48.60
CA SER A 249 6.68 2.87 47.59
C SER A 249 5.27 2.27 47.54
N PRO A 250 4.77 1.80 46.38
CA PRO A 250 3.47 1.15 46.30
C PRO A 250 3.51 -0.20 47.05
N LEU A 251 2.56 -0.43 47.95
CA LEU A 251 2.36 -1.71 48.62
C LEU A 251 2.15 -2.82 47.57
N GLY A 252 2.93 -3.90 47.71
CA GLY A 252 2.82 -5.09 46.89
C GLY A 252 1.49 -5.84 47.11
N SER A 253 0.83 -6.19 46.01
CA SER A 253 -0.23 -7.19 46.01
C SER A 253 0.40 -8.58 45.90
N ALA A 254 0.39 -9.33 46.99
CA ALA A 254 0.72 -10.75 47.03
C ALA A 254 -0.34 -11.58 46.28
N VAL A 255 0.10 -12.50 45.42
CA VAL A 255 -0.73 -13.62 44.92
C VAL A 255 -0.01 -14.92 45.32
N PRO A 256 -0.66 -15.87 46.02
CA PRO A 256 0.02 -17.09 46.47
C PRO A 256 0.15 -18.12 45.35
N SER A 257 1.35 -18.70 45.27
CA SER A 257 1.73 -19.81 44.41
C SER A 257 1.26 -21.17 44.95
N HIS A 258 0.49 -21.91 44.14
CA HIS A 258 0.39 -23.36 44.25
C HIS A 258 0.99 -24.01 43.01
N GLY A 259 1.99 -24.86 43.23
CA GLY A 259 2.80 -25.48 42.20
C GLY A 259 2.13 -26.66 41.51
N ARG A 260 2.55 -26.89 40.27
CA ARG A 260 2.78 -28.24 39.75
C ARG A 260 3.80 -28.20 38.60
N ARG A 261 4.71 -29.16 38.64
CA ARG A 261 5.88 -29.39 37.78
C ARG A 261 5.52 -30.40 36.69
N LEU A 262 5.85 -30.14 35.42
CA LEU A 262 6.07 -31.13 34.33
C LEU A 262 6.98 -30.46 33.26
N THR A 263 8.30 -30.74 33.25
CA THR A 263 9.08 -31.56 32.28
C THR A 263 9.20 -31.03 30.83
N SER A 264 10.41 -30.52 30.48
CA SER A 264 11.27 -30.72 29.27
C SER A 264 10.61 -30.83 27.86
N SER A 265 11.03 -30.18 26.76
CA SER A 265 12.35 -29.75 26.21
C SER A 265 12.17 -28.68 25.08
N PRO A 266 13.16 -28.29 24.22
CA PRO A 266 13.46 -26.87 23.94
C PRO A 266 13.09 -26.36 22.53
N SER A 267 12.84 -25.05 22.40
CA SER A 267 12.78 -24.33 21.12
C SER A 267 14.01 -23.43 20.93
N SER A 268 14.66 -23.57 19.77
CA SER A 268 15.83 -22.82 19.29
C SER A 268 15.61 -21.30 19.14
N PRO A 269 16.69 -20.50 19.03
CA PRO A 269 16.62 -19.04 18.95
C PRO A 269 16.36 -18.55 17.52
N CYS A 270 15.49 -17.55 17.38
CA CYS A 270 15.30 -16.80 16.15
C CYS A 270 16.48 -15.84 15.96
N GLY A 271 17.32 -16.12 14.96
CA GLY A 271 18.41 -15.26 14.53
C GLY A 271 17.89 -14.07 13.73
N SER A 272 18.45 -12.90 14.04
CA SER A 272 18.42 -11.66 13.28
C SER A 272 18.81 -11.89 11.82
N ALA A 273 17.95 -11.46 10.89
CA ALA A 273 18.23 -11.42 9.45
C ALA A 273 18.46 -9.99 8.99
N ASP A 274 19.60 -9.82 8.33
CA ASP A 274 20.20 -8.60 7.83
C ASP A 274 19.38 -7.86 6.77
N SER A 275 19.60 -6.55 6.78
CA SER A 275 19.18 -5.57 5.80
C SER A 275 20.09 -5.65 4.57
N SER A 276 19.59 -6.21 3.47
CA SER A 276 20.25 -6.14 2.17
C SER A 276 19.25 -6.36 1.05
N TRP A 277 18.33 -5.41 0.81
CA TRP A 277 17.49 -5.38 -0.41
C TRP A 277 17.59 -4.08 -1.24
N GLU A 278 18.44 -3.12 -0.87
CA GLU A 278 18.52 -1.83 -1.56
C GLU A 278 19.60 -1.69 -2.65
N SER A 279 20.40 -2.72 -2.95
CA SER A 279 21.53 -2.57 -3.89
C SER A 279 21.38 -3.27 -5.25
N ARG A 280 20.15 -3.49 -5.76
CA ARG A 280 19.99 -4.09 -7.09
C ARG A 280 18.91 -3.46 -7.98
N VAL A 281 18.88 -2.13 -8.04
CA VAL A 281 18.22 -1.39 -9.14
C VAL A 281 19.03 -0.14 -9.49
N GLN A 282 20.23 -0.31 -10.06
CA GLN A 282 20.94 0.75 -10.79
C GLN A 282 22.18 0.18 -11.49
N THR A 283 22.00 -0.38 -12.69
CA THR A 283 23.01 -0.38 -13.77
C THR A 283 22.45 -1.07 -15.01
N GLN A 284 21.85 -0.29 -15.91
CA GLN A 284 21.89 -0.54 -17.36
C GLN A 284 21.55 0.77 -18.08
N LYS A 285 22.57 1.61 -18.27
CA LYS A 285 22.61 2.61 -19.35
C LYS A 285 23.88 2.31 -20.14
N SER A 286 23.71 1.73 -21.33
CA SER A 286 24.75 1.72 -22.37
C SER A 286 24.56 2.96 -23.24
N PRO A 287 25.60 3.73 -23.57
CA PRO A 287 25.57 4.63 -24.71
C PRO A 287 26.12 3.93 -25.96
N GLN A 288 25.37 4.04 -27.05
CA GLN A 288 25.85 3.78 -28.42
C GLN A 288 26.96 4.78 -28.79
N ARG A 289 28.01 4.26 -29.42
CA ARG A 289 28.69 4.87 -30.56
C ARG A 289 28.86 3.80 -31.62
#